data_AF-A0A7Z0X079-F1
#
_entry.id   AF-A0A7Z0X079-F1
#
_cell.length_a   1.000
_cell.length_b   1.000
_cell.length_c   1.000
_cell.angle_alpha   90.00
_cell.angle_beta   90.00
_cell.angle_gamma   90.00
#
_symmetry.space_group_name_H-M   'P 1'
#
loop_
_entity.id
_entity.type
_entity.pdbx_description
1 polymer ?
#
loop_
_entity_poly.entity_id
_entity_poly.type
_entity_poly.pdbx_seq_one_letter_code
_entity_poly.pdbx_strand_id
1 'polypeptide(L)'
;MEEYPYYKMLIEKGLSEEEAKETEKLCEELSKELEAQKAQGYVMFDHLLTLFAGQLNEKLEVHETIFALHRQGLYKPLMSEFISIIRQYDLA
;
A
#
# COMPACT_ATOMS: atom_id res chain seq x y z
N MET A 1 11.25 2.63 18.31
CA MET A 1 10.35 3.19 17.27
C MET A 1 10.74 2.77 15.85
N GLU A 2 11.89 2.13 15.61
CA GLU A 2 12.23 1.58 14.27
C GLU A 2 11.31 0.43 13.83
N GLU A 3 10.57 -0.18 14.77
CA GLU A 3 9.66 -1.30 14.52
C GLU A 3 8.32 -0.90 13.86
N TYR A 4 7.95 0.39 13.87
CA TYR A 4 6.64 0.84 13.38
C TYR A 4 6.71 2.08 12.45
N PRO A 5 7.36 1.96 11.28
CA PRO A 5 7.54 3.08 10.36
C PRO A 5 6.22 3.65 9.80
N TYR A 6 5.20 2.81 9.55
CA TYR A 6 3.90 3.27 9.07
C TYR A 6 3.15 4.07 10.14
N TYR A 7 3.03 3.55 11.37
CA TYR A 7 2.34 4.30 12.43
C TYR A 7 3.06 5.59 12.80
N LYS A 8 4.39 5.59 12.76
CA LYS A 8 5.18 6.81 12.92
C LYS A 8 4.83 7.85 11.84
N MET A 9 4.77 7.42 10.58
CA MET A 9 4.41 8.29 9.46
C MET A 9 3.00 8.90 9.62
N LEU A 10 2.01 8.11 10.06
CA LEU A 10 0.66 8.62 10.31
C LEU A 10 0.67 9.78 11.32
N ILE A 11 1.43 9.62 12.42
CA ILE A 11 1.55 10.64 13.47
C ILE A 11 2.30 11.87 12.95
N GLU A 12 3.41 11.68 12.25
CA GLU A 12 4.24 12.78 11.72
C GLU A 12 3.52 13.62 10.67
N LYS A 13 2.67 12.99 9.84
CA LYS A 13 1.86 13.65 8.82
C LYS A 13 0.53 14.18 9.38
N GLY A 14 0.25 13.98 10.66
CA GLY A 14 -0.94 14.50 11.33
C GLY A 14 -2.24 13.90 10.80
N LEU A 15 -2.25 12.59 10.53
CA LEU A 15 -3.47 11.90 10.14
C LEU A 15 -4.40 11.73 11.35
N SER A 16 -5.68 11.99 11.13
CA SER A 16 -6.72 11.62 12.08
C SER A 16 -6.90 10.11 12.13
N GLU A 17 -7.56 9.62 13.18
CA GLU A 17 -7.92 8.21 13.29
C GLU A 17 -8.80 7.75 12.13
N GLU A 18 -9.68 8.62 11.62
CA GLU A 18 -10.54 8.33 10.47
C GLU A 18 -9.72 8.17 9.19
N GLU A 19 -8.80 9.11 8.92
CA GLU A 19 -7.91 9.05 7.74
C GLU A 19 -7.00 7.81 7.76
N ALA A 20 -6.50 7.44 8.93
CA ALA A 20 -5.73 6.23 9.12
C ALA A 20 -6.57 4.98 8.83
N LYS A 21 -7.80 4.91 9.36
CA LYS A 21 -8.73 3.80 9.12
C LYS A 21 -9.13 3.69 7.66
N GLU A 22 -9.34 4.81 6.96
CA GLU A 22 -9.62 4.81 5.52
C GLU A 22 -8.46 4.21 4.73
N THR A 23 -7.23 4.56 5.09
CA THR A 23 -6.03 3.99 4.46
C THR A 23 -5.89 2.49 4.73
N GLU A 24 -6.15 2.05 5.98
CA GLU A 24 -6.13 0.62 6.34
C GLU A 24 -7.24 -0.17 5.63
N LYS A 25 -8.43 0.41 5.52
CA LYS A 25 -9.56 -0.18 4.80
C LYS A 25 -9.25 -0.34 3.31
N LEU A 26 -8.67 0.68 2.68
CA LEU A 26 -8.20 0.60 1.29
C LEU A 26 -7.19 -0.54 1.11
N CYS A 27 -6.22 -0.67 2.01
CA CYS A 27 -5.23 -1.76 1.96
C CYS A 27 -5.88 -3.13 2.13
N GLU A 28 -6.88 -3.27 2.99
CA GLU A 28 -7.61 -4.51 3.20
C GLU A 28 -8.42 -4.91 1.96
N GLU A 29 -9.13 -3.97 1.36
CA GLU A 29 -9.92 -4.19 0.13
C GLU A 29 -9.02 -4.63 -1.04
N LEU A 30 -7.92 -3.92 -1.27
CA LEU A 30 -6.97 -4.26 -2.33
C LEU A 30 -6.23 -5.58 -2.07
N SER A 31 -5.97 -5.93 -0.81
CA SER A 31 -5.36 -7.21 -0.46
C SER A 31 -6.29 -8.37 -0.77
N LYS A 32 -7.58 -8.25 -0.45
CA LYS A 32 -8.60 -9.25 -0.80
C LYS A 32 -8.76 -9.38 -2.31
N GLU A 33 -8.78 -8.25 -3.03
CA GLU A 33 -8.86 -8.26 -4.49
C GLU A 33 -7.62 -8.94 -5.10
N LEU A 34 -6.41 -8.65 -4.61
CA LEU A 34 -5.20 -9.32 -5.06
C LEU A 34 -5.27 -10.84 -4.87
N GLU A 35 -5.71 -11.30 -3.69
CA GLU A 35 -5.89 -12.73 -3.42
C GLU A 35 -6.90 -13.37 -4.36
N ALA A 36 -8.02 -12.69 -4.62
CA ALA A 36 -9.04 -13.16 -5.56
C ALA A 36 -8.51 -13.23 -7.00
N GLN A 37 -7.80 -12.20 -7.46
CA GLN A 37 -7.19 -12.17 -8.79
C GLN A 37 -6.14 -13.27 -8.95
N LYS A 38 -5.30 -13.51 -7.94
CA LYS A 38 -4.33 -14.62 -7.95
C LYS A 38 -5.03 -15.97 -8.02
N ALA A 39 -6.10 -16.17 -7.25
CA ALA A 39 -6.90 -17.40 -7.29
C ALA A 39 -7.56 -17.64 -8.66
N GLN A 40 -7.87 -16.57 -9.39
CA GLN A 40 -8.42 -16.61 -10.75
C GLN A 40 -7.34 -16.76 -11.84
N GLY A 41 -6.05 -16.76 -11.49
CA GLY A 41 -4.94 -16.94 -12.42
C GLY A 41 -4.41 -15.66 -13.09
N TYR A 42 -4.76 -14.48 -12.55
CA TYR A 42 -4.16 -13.22 -13.01
C TYR A 42 -2.69 -13.13 -12.60
N VAL A 43 -1.90 -12.43 -13.41
CA VAL A 43 -0.45 -12.24 -13.21
C VAL A 43 0.00 -10.78 -13.28
N MET A 44 -0.92 -9.86 -13.61
CA MET A 44 -0.68 -8.42 -13.69
C MET A 44 -1.60 -7.70 -12.72
N PHE A 45 -1.03 -6.78 -11.92
CA PHE A 45 -1.73 -6.13 -10.81
C PHE A 45 -1.54 -4.60 -10.81
N ASP A 46 -1.06 -4.03 -11.92
CA ASP A 46 -0.80 -2.58 -12.12
C ASP A 46 -2.03 -1.72 -11.82
N HIS A 47 -3.23 -2.26 -12.09
CA HIS A 47 -4.49 -1.60 -11.78
C HIS A 47 -4.67 -1.39 -10.27
N LEU A 48 -4.26 -2.36 -9.43
CA LEU A 48 -4.36 -2.24 -7.97
C LEU A 48 -3.43 -1.13 -7.44
N LEU A 49 -2.25 -0.95 -8.03
CA LEU A 49 -1.35 0.15 -7.68
C LEU A 49 -1.94 1.50 -8.10
N THR A 50 -2.53 1.57 -9.29
CA THR A 50 -3.24 2.76 -9.76
C THR A 50 -4.39 3.15 -8.82
N LEU A 51 -5.19 2.17 -8.39
CA LEU A 51 -6.28 2.38 -7.41
C LEU A 51 -5.73 2.85 -6.07
N PHE A 52 -4.68 2.20 -5.57
CA PHE A 52 -4.01 2.61 -4.34
C PHE A 52 -3.55 4.08 -4.41
N ALA A 53 -2.83 4.46 -5.46
CA ALA A 53 -2.35 5.83 -5.64
C ALA A 53 -3.48 6.86 -5.79
N GLY A 54 -4.60 6.49 -6.43
CA GLY A 54 -5.75 7.36 -6.63
C GLY A 54 -6.64 7.55 -5.41
N GLN A 55 -6.61 6.61 -4.45
CA GLN A 55 -7.47 6.63 -3.26
C GLN A 55 -6.71 6.85 -1.96
N LEU A 56 -5.37 6.81 -1.98
CA LEU A 56 -4.54 7.10 -0.82
C LEU A 56 -4.79 8.53 -0.34
N ASN A 57 -4.80 8.73 0.98
CA ASN A 57 -4.92 10.04 1.58
C ASN A 57 -3.81 10.99 1.05
N GLU A 58 -4.19 12.21 0.64
CA GLU A 58 -3.28 13.18 0.01
C GLU A 58 -2.08 13.61 0.87
N LYS A 59 -2.15 13.42 2.20
CA LYS A 59 -1.04 13.68 3.12
C LYS A 59 0.05 12.62 3.05
N LEU A 60 -0.25 11.46 2.46
CA LEU A 60 0.63 10.31 2.35
C LEU A 60 1.21 10.23 0.95
N GLU A 61 2.54 10.01 0.86
CA GLU A 61 3.18 9.74 -0.41
C GLU A 61 3.12 8.24 -0.71
N VAL A 62 2.82 7.88 -1.96
CA VAL A 62 2.53 6.51 -2.39
C VAL A 62 3.71 5.58 -2.12
N HIS A 63 4.91 5.94 -2.58
CA HIS A 63 6.09 5.11 -2.41
C HIS A 63 6.47 4.98 -0.93
N GLU A 64 6.53 6.10 -0.22
CA GLU A 64 6.81 6.18 1.23
C GLU A 64 5.88 5.25 2.00
N THR A 65 4.58 5.30 1.71
CA THR A 65 3.55 4.49 2.37
C THR A 65 3.73 3.01 2.07
N ILE A 66 3.94 2.64 0.81
CA ILE A 66 4.17 1.24 0.41
C ILE A 66 5.38 0.66 1.12
N PHE A 67 6.50 1.38 1.15
CA PHE A 67 7.71 0.93 1.83
C PHE A 67 7.54 0.89 3.35
N ALA A 68 6.83 1.85 3.95
CA ALA A 68 6.56 1.88 5.38
C ALA A 68 5.69 0.68 5.81
N LEU A 69 4.58 0.42 5.09
CA LEU A 69 3.71 -0.73 5.33
C LEU A 69 4.48 -2.05 5.17
N HIS A 70 5.26 -2.19 4.09
CA HIS A 70 6.08 -3.38 3.86
C HIS A 70 7.10 -3.63 4.97
N ARG A 71 7.85 -2.59 5.38
CA ARG A 71 8.87 -2.68 6.45
C ARG A 71 8.25 -3.02 7.80
N GLN A 72 7.07 -2.48 8.09
CA GLN A 72 6.33 -2.82 9.31
C GLN A 72 5.70 -4.21 9.25
N GLY A 73 5.65 -4.83 8.06
CA GLY A 73 5.11 -6.15 7.85
C GLY A 73 3.59 -6.22 7.71
N LEU A 74 2.96 -5.09 7.37
CA LEU A 74 1.53 -4.99 7.09
C LEU A 74 1.27 -5.22 5.60
N TYR A 75 0.18 -5.92 5.29
CA TYR A 75 -0.27 -6.21 3.91
C TYR A 75 0.86 -6.69 2.99
N LYS A 76 1.79 -7.51 3.52
CA LYS A 76 3.03 -7.90 2.84
C LYS A 76 2.84 -8.38 1.40
N PRO A 77 1.87 -9.26 1.08
CA PRO A 77 1.66 -9.70 -0.30
C PRO A 77 1.35 -8.53 -1.24
N LEU A 78 0.43 -7.66 -0.85
CA LEU A 78 0.04 -6.47 -1.63
C LEU A 78 1.21 -5.52 -1.82
N MET A 79 1.91 -5.17 -0.73
CA MET A 79 3.03 -4.24 -0.80
C MET A 79 4.21 -4.81 -1.62
N SER A 80 4.42 -6.13 -1.59
CA SER A 80 5.45 -6.78 -2.41
C SER A 80 5.13 -6.69 -3.90
N GLU A 81 3.87 -6.89 -4.29
CA GLU A 81 3.43 -6.69 -5.68
C GLU A 81 3.64 -5.23 -6.11
N PHE A 82 3.22 -4.27 -5.28
CA PHE A 82 3.41 -2.85 -5.59
C PHE A 82 4.88 -2.48 -5.75
N ILE A 83 5.77 -2.96 -4.86
CA ILE A 83 7.22 -2.75 -4.99
C ILE A 83 7.74 -3.37 -6.28
N SER A 84 7.26 -4.55 -6.67
CA SER A 84 7.65 -5.19 -7.93
C SER A 84 7.24 -4.36 -9.15
N ILE A 85 6.00 -3.86 -9.15
CA ILE A 85 5.45 -3.01 -10.21
C ILE A 85 6.22 -1.70 -10.32
N ILE A 86 6.44 -0.99 -9.20
CA ILE A 86 7.23 0.25 -9.15
C ILE A 86 8.62 0.03 -9.76
N ARG A 87 9.32 -1.04 -9.34
CA ARG A 87 10.65 -1.35 -9.88
C ARG A 87 10.64 -1.63 -11.38
N GLN A 88 9.57 -2.20 -11.90
CA GLN A 88 9.43 -2.46 -13.33
C GLN A 88 9.34 -1.15 -14.14
N TYR A 89 8.70 -0.12 -13.60
CA TYR A 89 8.54 1.18 -14.28
C TYR A 89 9.66 2.19 -13.96
N ASP A 90 10.28 2.14 -12.79
CA ASP A 90 11.44 2.98 -12.43
C ASP A 90 12.72 2.60 -13.21
N LEU A 91 12.73 1.42 -13.84
CA LEU A 91 13.81 0.95 -14.71
C LEU A 91 13.63 1.32 -16.20
N ALA A 92 12.58 2.09 -16.54
CA ALA A 92 12.25 2.50 -17.91
C ALA A 92 12.73 3.91 -18.28
#